data_AF-A0A2E4DKU1-F1
#
_entry.id   AF-A0A2E4DKU1-F1
#
_cell.length_a   1.000
_cell.length_b   1.000
_cell.length_c   1.000
_cell.angle_alpha   90.00
_cell.angle_beta   90.00
_cell.angle_gamma   90.00
#
_symmetry.space_group_name_H-M   'P 1'
#
loop_
_entity.id
_entity.type
_entity.pdbx_description
1 polymer ?
#
loop_
_entity_poly.entity_id
_entity_poly.type
_entity_poly.pdbx_seq_one_letter_code
_entity_poly.pdbx_strand_id
1 'polypeptide(L)' 'MKNTQSKYVKWLIGLIYIVLLAVGVPWYWSSDDKTIWFGFPAWAMVAIIVSFILSCLTAWLLQRSWSEIPEESDNR' A
#
# COMPACT_ATOMS: atom_id res chain seq x y z
N MET A 1 -4.16 25.12 -10.46
CA MET A 1 -4.54 24.28 -9.30
C MET A 1 -4.22 22.79 -9.53
N LYS A 2 -3.10 22.45 -10.20
CA LYS A 2 -2.72 21.05 -10.54
C LYS A 2 -1.72 20.46 -9.52
N ASN A 3 -1.05 21.35 -8.79
CA ASN A 3 0.01 21.12 -7.81
C ASN A 3 -0.51 20.58 -6.45
N THR A 4 -1.76 20.86 -6.08
CA THR A 4 -2.34 20.33 -4.84
C THR A 4 -2.69 18.85 -4.97
N GLN A 5 -3.17 18.42 -6.15
CA GLN A 5 -3.58 17.03 -6.41
C GLN A 5 -2.45 16.01 -6.19
N SER A 6 -1.22 16.30 -6.65
CA SER A 6 -0.09 15.39 -6.45
C SER A 6 0.34 15.28 -4.98
N LYS A 7 0.25 16.39 -4.22
CA LYS A 7 0.50 16.38 -2.77
C LYS A 7 -0.52 15.51 -2.03
N TYR A 8 -1.80 15.63 -2.36
CA TYR A 8 -2.84 14.80 -1.73
C TYR A 8 -2.65 13.33 -2.04
N VAL A 9 -2.35 12.96 -3.30
CA VAL A 9 -2.11 11.56 -3.68
C VAL A 9 -0.92 10.97 -2.90
N LYS A 10 0.20 11.70 -2.78
CA LYS A 10 1.35 11.27 -1.96
C LYS A 10 0.97 11.09 -0.48
N TRP A 11 0.16 12.00 0.05
CA TRP A 11 -0.30 11.92 1.45
C TRP A 11 -1.27 10.76 1.67
N LEU A 12 -2.17 10.51 0.71
CA LEU A 12 -3.15 9.42 0.73
C LEU A 12 -2.45 8.05 0.62
N ILE A 13 -1.40 7.95 -0.21
CA ILE A 13 -0.53 6.76 -0.29
C ILE A 13 0.15 6.48 1.06
N GLY A 14 0.69 7.52 1.70
CA GLY A 14 1.28 7.40 3.03
C GLY A 14 0.26 6.94 4.08
N LEU A 15 -0.95 7.52 4.05
CA LEU A 15 -2.04 7.15 4.95
C LEU A 15 -2.49 5.70 4.73
N ILE A 16 -2.61 5.25 3.49
CA ILE A 16 -2.93 3.85 3.15
C ILE A 16 -1.84 2.91 3.69
N TYR A 17 -0.56 3.26 3.54
CA TYR A 17 0.54 2.45 4.10
C TYR A 17 0.47 2.34 5.62
N ILE A 18 0.19 3.44 6.32
CA ILE A 18 0.03 3.45 7.78
C ILE A 18 -1.17 2.58 8.20
N VAL A 19 -2.31 2.71 7.51
CA VAL A 19 -3.50 1.90 7.78
C VAL A 19 -3.23 0.43 7.51
N LEU A 20 -2.57 0.08 6.39
CA LEU A 20 -2.20 -1.30 6.06
C LEU A 20 -1.23 -1.89 7.09
N LEU A 21 -0.27 -1.12 7.60
CA LEU A 21 0.61 -1.55 8.68
C LEU A 21 -0.16 -1.77 9.98
N ALA A 22 -1.04 -0.83 10.35
CA ALA A 22 -1.87 -0.94 11.54
C ALA A 22 -2.86 -2.12 11.48
N VAL A 23 -3.35 -2.47 10.28
CA VAL A 23 -4.25 -3.60 10.04
C VAL A 23 -3.49 -4.92 9.89
N GLY A 24 -2.29 -4.91 9.32
CA GLY A 24 -1.45 -6.09 9.17
C GLY A 24 -0.81 -6.56 10.49
N VAL A 25 -0.60 -5.64 11.43
CA VAL A 25 -0.17 -5.98 12.79
C VAL A 25 -1.41 -6.31 13.62
N PRO A 26 -1.54 -7.53 14.17
CA PRO A 26 -2.71 -7.96 14.93
C PRO A 26 -2.72 -7.36 16.35
N TRP A 27 -2.46 -6.06 16.53
CA TRP A 27 -2.44 -5.38 17.83
C TRP A 27 -3.82 -5.30 18.49
N TYR A 28 -4.85 -5.61 17.72
CA TYR A 28 -6.27 -5.40 18.01
C TYR A 28 -6.95 -6.72 18.34
N TRP A 29 -6.22 -7.83 18.15
CA TRP A 29 -6.69 -9.17 18.39
C TRP A 29 -6.16 -9.62 19.75
N SER A 30 -7.04 -9.94 20.71
CA SER A 30 -6.60 -10.51 21.98
C SER A 30 -6.04 -11.92 21.73
N SER A 31 -5.03 -12.32 22.50
CA SER A 31 -4.37 -13.62 22.36
C SER A 31 -5.32 -14.82 22.54
N ASP A 32 -6.50 -14.61 23.12
CA ASP A 32 -7.56 -15.62 23.32
C ASP A 32 -8.52 -15.78 22.13
N ASP A 33 -8.56 -14.82 21.21
CA ASP A 33 -9.48 -14.89 20.08
C ASP A 33 -8.90 -15.80 19.00
N LYS A 34 -9.15 -17.10 19.18
CA LYS A 34 -8.93 -18.20 18.23
C LYS A 34 -9.90 -18.11 17.04
N THR A 35 -9.98 -16.95 16.41
CA THR A 35 -10.72 -16.79 15.15
C THR A 35 -9.95 -17.46 14.03
N ILE A 36 -10.13 -18.78 13.95
CA ILE A 36 -9.61 -19.63 12.91
C ILE A 36 -10.61 -19.57 11.76
N TRP A 37 -10.20 -18.97 10.65
CA TRP A 37 -10.98 -18.95 9.42
C TRP A 37 -10.30 -19.90 8.44
N PHE A 38 -11.02 -20.95 8.02
CA PHE A 38 -10.52 -21.94 7.05
C PHE A 38 -9.24 -22.70 7.50
N GLY A 39 -9.10 -22.98 8.80
CA GLY A 39 -7.93 -23.69 9.35
C GLY A 39 -6.69 -22.81 9.54
N PHE A 40 -6.74 -21.55 9.12
CA PHE A 40 -5.68 -20.57 9.32
C PHE A 40 -6.13 -19.44 10.26
N PRO A 41 -5.18 -18.74 10.90
CA PRO A 41 -5.52 -17.58 11.70
C PRO A 41 -6.09 -16.46 10.81
N ALA A 42 -7.19 -15.81 11.21
CA ALA A 42 -7.80 -14.73 10.43
C ALA A 42 -6.80 -13.59 10.13
N TRP A 43 -5.90 -13.28 11.06
CA TRP A 43 -4.83 -12.27 10.87
C TRP A 43 -3.87 -12.62 9.73
N ALA A 44 -3.63 -13.90 9.43
CA ALA A 44 -2.77 -14.31 8.33
C ALA A 44 -3.40 -13.97 6.96
N MET A 45 -4.72 -14.18 6.81
CA MET A 45 -5.45 -13.79 5.60
C MET A 45 -5.42 -12.27 5.40
N VAL A 46 -5.62 -11.51 6.48
CA VAL A 46 -5.52 -10.04 6.45
C VAL A 46 -4.12 -9.61 6.00
N ALA A 47 -3.06 -10.20 6.56
CA ALA A 47 -1.68 -9.89 6.17
C ALA A 47 -1.38 -10.20 4.70
N ILE A 48 -1.93 -11.30 4.15
CA ILE A 48 -1.78 -11.65 2.74
C ILE A 48 -2.48 -10.61 1.85
N ILE A 49 -3.73 -10.24 2.18
CA ILE A 49 -4.49 -9.24 1.43
C ILE A 49 -3.78 -7.87 1.48
N VAL A 50 -3.33 -7.46 2.67
CA VAL A 50 -2.52 -6.26 2.87
C VAL A 50 -1.28 -6.29 1.97
N SER A 51 -0.51 -7.37 1.99
CA SER A 51 0.70 -7.51 1.17
C SER A 51 0.39 -7.45 -0.33
N PHE A 52 -0.71 -8.05 -0.77
CA PHE A 52 -1.15 -7.99 -2.17
C PHE A 52 -1.49 -6.56 -2.60
N ILE A 53 -2.24 -5.83 -1.76
CA ILE A 53 -2.58 -4.43 -2.02
C ILE A 53 -1.32 -3.55 -2.05
N LEU A 54 -0.39 -3.75 -1.12
CA LEU A 54 0.92 -3.08 -1.10
C LEU A 54 1.67 -3.30 -2.42
N SER A 55 1.67 -4.53 -2.94
CA SER A 55 2.33 -4.88 -4.19
C SER A 55 1.70 -4.16 -5.39
N CYS A 56 0.37 -4.20 -5.51
CA CYS A 56 -0.35 -3.47 -6.56
C CYS A 56 -0.11 -1.96 -6.49
N LEU A 57 -0.12 -1.37 -5.29
CA LEU A 57 0.20 0.04 -5.08
C LEU A 57 1.61 0.37 -5.52
N THR A 58 2.58 -0.48 -5.17
CA THR A 58 3.99 -0.27 -5.51
C THR A 58 4.21 -0.37 -7.02
N ALA A 59 3.61 -1.37 -7.66
CA ALA A 59 3.65 -1.51 -9.11
C ALA A 59 3.04 -0.30 -9.82
N TRP A 60 1.89 0.17 -9.34
CA TRP A 60 1.25 1.37 -9.89
C TRP A 60 2.10 2.63 -9.70
N LEU A 61 2.78 2.75 -8.55
CA LEU A 61 3.68 3.86 -8.26
C LEU A 61 4.89 3.88 -9.21
N LEU A 62 5.53 2.72 -9.42
CA LEU A 62 6.65 2.58 -10.34
C LEU A 62 6.24 2.94 -11.77
N GLN A 63 5.09 2.46 -12.21
CA GLN A 63 4.59 2.74 -13.56
C GLN A 63 4.28 4.22 -13.77
N ARG A 64 3.81 4.92 -12.73
CA ARG A 64 3.58 6.37 -12.79
C ARG A 64 4.87 7.17 -12.75
N SER A 65 5.85 6.78 -11.93
CA SER A 65 7.16 7.45 -11.87
C SER A 65 7.92 7.35 -13.19
N TRP A 66 7.80 6.24 -13.92
CA TRP A 66 8.46 6.08 -15.22
C TRP A 66 7.86 6.97 -16.31
N SER A 67 6.59 7.33 -16.21
CA SER A 67 5.91 8.25 -17.15
C SER A 67 6.31 9.72 -16.97
N GLU A 68 7.00 10.07 -15.89
CA GLU A 68 7.49 11.42 -15.62
C GLU A 68 8.98 11.61 -15.92
N ILE A 69 9.66 10.61 -16.50
CA ILE A 69 11.00 10.83 -17.06
C ILE A 69 10.79 11.73 -18.27
N PRO A 70 11.12 13.03 -18.21
CA PRO A 70 11.13 13.83 -19.42
C PRO A 70 12.28 13.27 -20.23
N GLU A 71 11.97 12.76 -21.42
CA GLU A 71 12.98 12.48 -22.44
C GLU A 71 13.86 13.73 -22.57
N GLU A 72 15.04 13.67 -21.95
CA GLU A 72 16.10 14.63 -22.15
C GLU A 72 16.52 14.47 -23.60
N SER A 73 15.91 15.29 -24.45
CA SER A 73 16.36 15.56 -25.80
C SER A 73 17.71 16.29 -25.69
N ASP A 74 18.77 15.56 -25.38
CA ASP A 74 20.14 16.02 -25.59
C ASP A 74 20.50 15.72 -27.05
N ASN A 75 20.08 16.65 -27.90
CA ASN A 75 20.57 16.81 -29.26
C ASN A 75 21.99 17.37 -29.20
N ARG A 76 22.99 16.49 -29.19
CA ARG A 76 24.39 16.83 -29.43
C ARG A 76 24.98 16.12 -30.63
#